data_AF-A0A257GTF0-F1
#
_entry.id   AF-A0A257GTF0-F1
#
_cell.length_a   1.000
_cell.length_b   1.000
_cell.length_c   1.000
_cell.angle_alpha   90.00
_cell.angle_beta   90.00
_cell.angle_gamma   90.00
#
_symmetry.space_group_name_H-M   'P 1'
#
loop_
_entity.id
_entity.type
_entity.pdbx_description
1 polymer ?
#
loop_
_entity_poly.entity_id
_entity_poly.type
_entity_poly.pdbx_seq_one_letter_code
_entity_poly.pdbx_strand_id
1 'polypeptide(L)'
;FGLMGHESLIMQQSDIGEIAASVKDCLRCGKCKPVCATHVPRANLLYSPRNKILATSLLVEAFLYEEQTRRGISIKHWQEFEDVADHCTVCHKCLTPCPVNIDFGDVSMNMRNLLRKMGQKSFRPGNAAAMFMLNATNPETIKLARAAMVGVGMKAQRFVAGLLKGVARKQTSAPPASVGAAPIK
;
A
#
# COMPACT_ATOMS: atom_id res chain seq x y z
N PHE A 1 27.37 14.42 -18.44
CA PHE A 1 26.61 14.84 -17.24
C PHE A 1 25.60 13.76 -16.86
N GLY A 2 26.06 12.70 -16.19
CA GLY A 2 25.19 11.66 -15.61
C GLY A 2 24.71 12.04 -14.20
N LEU A 3 24.48 13.33 -13.96
CA LEU A 3 24.13 13.84 -12.62
C LEU A 3 22.80 13.25 -12.12
N MET A 4 21.82 13.04 -13.02
CA MET A 4 20.54 12.44 -12.64
C MET A 4 20.67 11.00 -12.12
N GLY A 5 21.64 10.21 -12.61
CA GLY A 5 21.88 8.86 -12.11
C GLY A 5 22.41 8.86 -10.67
N HIS A 6 23.42 9.69 -10.39
CA HIS A 6 23.98 9.82 -9.05
C HIS A 6 23.02 10.51 -8.07
N GLU A 7 22.28 11.53 -8.50
CA GLU A 7 21.22 12.15 -7.69
C GLU A 7 20.10 11.15 -7.37
N SER A 8 19.69 10.30 -8.32
CA SER A 8 18.67 9.29 -8.06
C SER A 8 19.10 8.25 -7.03
N LEU A 9 20.40 7.90 -6.98
CA LEU A 9 20.95 7.00 -5.96
C LEU A 9 21.01 7.67 -4.58
N ILE A 10 21.43 8.94 -4.54
CA ILE A 10 21.47 9.72 -3.29
C ILE A 10 20.05 9.95 -2.76
N MET A 11 19.09 10.28 -3.62
CA MET A 11 17.68 10.46 -3.26
C MET A 11 17.02 9.16 -2.77
N GLN A 12 17.32 8.03 -3.40
CA GLN A 12 16.87 6.72 -2.91
C GLN A 12 17.44 6.44 -1.52
N GLN A 13 18.74 6.68 -1.34
CA GLN A 13 19.40 6.43 -0.07
C GLN A 13 18.87 7.35 1.04
N SER A 14 18.53 8.61 0.72
CA SER A 14 17.93 9.54 1.67
C SER A 14 16.48 9.16 2.01
N ASP A 15 15.63 8.92 1.02
CA ASP A 15 14.21 8.58 1.22
C ASP A 15 14.06 7.22 1.95
N ILE A 16 14.87 6.22 1.59
CA ILE A 16 14.90 4.91 2.28
C ILE A 16 15.42 5.08 3.70
N GLY A 17 16.44 5.91 3.91
CA GLY A 17 16.98 6.24 5.23
C GLY A 17 15.95 6.87 6.15
N GLU A 18 15.13 7.81 5.65
CA GLU A 18 14.04 8.42 6.40
C GLU A 18 12.96 7.40 6.79
N ILE A 19 12.59 6.52 5.85
CA ILE A 19 11.64 5.43 6.13
C ILE A 19 12.22 4.49 7.19
N ALA A 20 13.49 4.11 7.11
CA ALA A 20 14.15 3.27 8.11
C ALA A 20 14.16 3.94 9.49
N ALA A 21 14.54 5.22 9.54
CA ALA A 21 14.58 6.00 10.78
C ALA A 21 13.21 6.11 11.45
N SER A 22 12.13 6.18 10.66
CA SER A 22 10.75 6.27 11.16
C SER A 22 10.24 4.98 11.82
N VAL A 23 10.89 3.83 11.58
CA VAL A 23 10.43 2.52 12.08
C VAL A 23 11.42 1.79 12.99
N LYS A 24 12.68 2.23 13.05
CA LYS A 24 13.78 1.54 13.76
C LYS A 24 13.51 1.27 15.25
N ASP A 25 12.75 2.14 15.91
CA ASP A 25 12.52 2.06 17.36
C ASP A 25 11.38 1.09 17.74
N CYS A 26 10.86 0.32 16.77
CA CYS A 26 9.76 -0.59 17.00
C CYS A 26 10.13 -1.73 17.97
N LEU A 27 9.57 -1.66 19.18
CA LEU A 27 9.73 -2.69 20.23
C LEU A 27 9.00 -4.01 19.96
N ARG A 28 8.32 -4.14 18.81
CA ARG A 28 7.55 -5.34 18.42
C ARG A 28 6.45 -5.76 19.41
N CYS A 29 6.03 -4.86 20.31
CA CYS A 29 5.06 -5.14 21.39
C CYS A 29 3.64 -5.48 20.91
N GLY A 30 3.24 -5.02 19.72
CA GLY A 30 1.92 -5.36 19.13
C GLY A 30 0.73 -4.54 19.62
N LYS A 31 0.92 -3.51 20.46
CA LYS A 31 -0.17 -2.62 20.92
C LYS A 31 -0.95 -1.92 19.77
N CYS A 32 -0.30 -1.72 18.63
CA CYS A 32 -0.90 -1.14 17.44
C CYS A 32 -1.79 -2.10 16.61
N LYS A 33 -1.80 -3.41 16.92
CA LYS A 33 -2.58 -4.40 16.17
C LYS A 33 -4.10 -4.21 16.26
N PRO A 34 -4.73 -4.19 17.46
CA PRO A 34 -6.19 -4.24 17.58
C PRO A 34 -6.90 -2.99 17.04
N VAL A 35 -6.20 -1.87 16.91
CA VAL A 35 -6.77 -0.58 16.47
C VAL A 35 -6.74 -0.38 14.95
N CYS A 36 -6.05 -1.26 14.21
CA CYS A 36 -5.81 -1.06 12.78
C CYS A 36 -6.92 -1.64 11.91
N ALA A 37 -7.47 -0.83 11.02
CA ALA A 37 -8.55 -1.24 10.10
C ALA A 37 -8.15 -2.31 9.08
N THR A 38 -6.85 -2.47 8.81
CA THR A 38 -6.32 -3.49 7.89
C THR A 38 -5.88 -4.75 8.62
N HIS A 39 -6.16 -4.85 9.93
CA HIS A 39 -5.88 -6.04 10.74
C HIS A 39 -7.18 -6.66 11.24
N VAL A 40 -7.66 -7.66 10.52
CA VAL A 40 -8.82 -8.45 10.89
C VAL A 40 -8.44 -9.92 10.75
N PRO A 41 -7.88 -10.55 11.80
CA PRO A 41 -7.45 -11.95 11.74
C PRO A 41 -8.55 -12.90 11.27
N ARG A 42 -9.80 -12.67 11.71
CA ARG A 42 -10.97 -13.46 11.30
C ARG A 42 -11.30 -13.38 9.81
N ALA A 43 -10.86 -12.34 9.12
CA ALA A 43 -11.04 -12.14 7.69
C ALA A 43 -9.75 -12.40 6.91
N ASN A 44 -8.74 -13.04 7.52
CA ASN A 44 -7.41 -13.26 6.95
C ASN A 44 -6.69 -11.99 6.45
N LEU A 45 -7.05 -10.85 7.02
CA LEU A 45 -6.38 -9.56 6.84
C LEU A 45 -5.27 -9.43 7.89
N LEU A 46 -4.06 -9.84 7.52
CA LEU A 46 -2.91 -9.94 8.44
C LEU A 46 -1.97 -8.72 8.43
N TYR A 47 -2.37 -7.64 7.73
CA TYR A 47 -1.65 -6.37 7.61
C TYR A 47 -1.78 -5.51 8.87
N SER A 48 -1.30 -6.04 10.00
CA SER A 48 -1.18 -5.25 11.23
C SER A 48 -0.04 -4.24 11.16
N PRO A 49 -0.13 -3.07 11.81
CA PRO A 49 0.93 -2.06 11.77
C PRO A 49 2.26 -2.62 12.25
N ARG A 50 2.26 -3.48 13.28
CA ARG A 50 3.46 -4.19 13.74
C ARG A 50 4.09 -5.02 12.61
N ASN A 51 3.30 -5.84 11.93
CA ASN A 51 3.81 -6.71 10.88
C ASN A 51 4.29 -5.90 9.67
N LYS A 52 3.59 -4.81 9.33
CA LYS A 52 4.04 -3.91 8.26
C LYS A 52 5.36 -3.23 8.60
N ILE A 53 5.52 -2.71 9.82
CA ILE A 53 6.79 -2.13 10.29
C ILE A 53 7.93 -3.15 10.14
N LEU A 54 7.70 -4.40 10.54
CA LEU A 54 8.70 -5.47 10.42
C LEU A 54 9.00 -5.83 8.97
N ALA A 55 7.97 -5.89 8.12
CA ALA A 55 8.15 -6.11 6.70
C ALA A 55 8.96 -4.96 6.06
N THR A 56 8.63 -3.71 6.39
CA THR A 56 9.37 -2.53 5.93
C THR A 56 10.83 -2.58 6.35
N SER A 57 11.15 -2.94 7.61
CA SER A 57 12.56 -3.03 8.04
C SER A 57 13.32 -4.10 7.27
N LEU A 58 12.73 -5.28 7.09
CA LEU A 58 13.34 -6.39 6.34
C LEU A 58 13.52 -6.05 4.84
N LEU A 59 12.55 -5.36 4.25
CA LEU A 59 12.62 -4.91 2.85
C LEU A 59 13.69 -3.83 2.67
N VAL A 60 13.83 -2.90 3.62
CA VAL A 60 14.89 -1.89 3.59
C VAL A 60 16.27 -2.56 3.74
N GLU A 61 16.42 -3.52 4.64
CA GLU A 61 17.66 -4.30 4.75
C GLU A 61 17.98 -5.04 3.44
N ALA A 62 16.98 -5.65 2.80
CA ALA A 62 17.14 -6.30 1.50
C ALA A 62 17.55 -5.30 0.40
N PHE A 63 16.94 -4.11 0.36
CA PHE A 63 17.32 -3.05 -0.58
C PHE A 63 18.76 -2.61 -0.38
N LEU A 64 19.18 -2.37 0.86
CA LEU A 64 20.55 -1.97 1.17
C LEU A 64 21.56 -3.05 0.75
N TYR A 65 21.23 -4.32 0.96
CA TYR A 65 22.05 -5.44 0.52
C TYR A 65 22.15 -5.51 -1.01
N GLU A 66 21.02 -5.44 -1.72
CA GLU A 66 21.00 -5.52 -3.19
C GLU A 66 21.73 -4.36 -3.86
N GLU A 67 21.54 -3.13 -3.35
CA GLU A 67 22.24 -1.95 -3.85
C GLU A 67 23.75 -2.04 -3.65
N GLN A 68 24.21 -2.57 -2.51
CA GLN A 68 25.65 -2.80 -2.29
C GLN A 68 26.24 -3.78 -3.31
N THR A 69 25.45 -4.73 -3.82
CA THR A 69 25.90 -5.68 -4.86
C THR A 69 25.90 -5.10 -6.28
N ARG A 70 25.56 -3.81 -6.46
CA ARG A 70 25.54 -3.06 -7.74
C ARG A 70 24.70 -3.67 -8.86
N ARG A 71 23.68 -4.48 -8.54
CA ARG A 71 22.75 -5.07 -9.52
C ARG A 71 21.39 -4.36 -9.58
N GLY A 72 21.20 -3.36 -8.72
CA GLY A 72 19.92 -2.70 -8.48
C GLY A 72 18.96 -3.59 -7.68
N ILE A 73 17.92 -2.97 -7.13
CA ILE A 73 16.87 -3.66 -6.37
C ILE A 73 16.00 -4.54 -7.27
N SER A 74 15.71 -5.75 -6.78
CA SER A 74 14.80 -6.69 -7.42
C SER A 74 13.38 -6.12 -7.58
N ILE A 75 12.79 -6.31 -8.76
CA ILE A 75 11.38 -5.96 -9.04
C ILE A 75 10.44 -6.63 -8.02
N LYS A 76 10.79 -7.84 -7.57
CA LYS A 76 10.00 -8.56 -6.57
C LYS A 76 9.99 -7.82 -5.23
N HIS A 77 11.13 -7.31 -4.77
CA HIS A 77 11.18 -6.53 -3.53
C HIS A 77 10.45 -5.19 -3.68
N TRP A 78 10.49 -4.55 -4.85
CA TRP A 78 9.65 -3.38 -5.13
C TRP A 78 8.15 -3.69 -5.04
N GLN A 79 7.71 -4.83 -5.57
CA GLN A 79 6.32 -5.27 -5.48
C GLN A 79 5.88 -5.55 -4.04
N GLU A 80 6.71 -6.22 -3.24
CA GLU A 80 6.42 -6.45 -1.81
C GLU A 80 6.39 -5.13 -1.02
N PHE A 81 7.28 -4.19 -1.35
CA PHE A 81 7.30 -2.86 -0.75
C PHE A 81 6.04 -2.06 -1.11
N GLU A 82 5.60 -2.12 -2.37
CA GLU A 82 4.33 -1.55 -2.81
C GLU A 82 3.14 -2.19 -2.09
N ASP A 83 3.14 -3.51 -1.95
CA ASP A 83 2.05 -4.23 -1.29
C ASP A 83 1.89 -3.81 0.17
N VAL A 84 2.98 -3.71 0.93
CA VAL A 84 2.96 -3.20 2.31
C VAL A 84 2.48 -1.74 2.36
N ALA A 85 2.95 -0.90 1.44
CA ALA A 85 2.59 0.51 1.37
C ALA A 85 1.11 0.72 1.04
N ASP A 86 0.54 -0.05 0.11
CA ASP A 86 -0.84 0.10 -0.33
C ASP A 86 -1.85 -0.50 0.66
N HIS A 87 -1.44 -1.45 1.51
CA HIS A 87 -2.29 -2.00 2.58
C HIS A 87 -2.40 -1.10 3.81
N CYS A 88 -2.43 0.22 3.66
CA CYS A 88 -2.64 1.19 4.74
C CYS A 88 -3.77 2.17 4.39
N THR A 89 -4.73 2.34 5.29
CA THR A 89 -5.82 3.32 5.12
C THR A 89 -5.44 4.73 5.54
N VAL A 90 -4.22 4.95 6.06
CA VAL A 90 -3.74 6.26 6.55
C VAL A 90 -4.71 6.84 7.60
N CYS A 91 -5.18 5.98 8.51
CA CYS A 91 -6.12 6.38 9.57
C CYS A 91 -5.45 6.84 10.86
N HIS A 92 -4.11 6.75 10.97
CA HIS A 92 -3.28 7.17 12.11
C HIS A 92 -3.61 6.54 13.47
N LYS A 93 -4.60 5.63 13.56
CA LYS A 93 -4.97 4.94 14.80
C LYS A 93 -3.83 4.15 15.44
N CYS A 94 -2.81 3.78 14.66
CA CYS A 94 -1.63 3.08 15.18
C CYS A 94 -0.70 3.95 16.04
N LEU A 95 -0.75 5.27 15.91
CA LEU A 95 0.10 6.21 16.65
C LEU A 95 -0.19 6.17 18.14
N THR A 96 -1.45 6.35 18.53
CA THR A 96 -1.87 6.48 19.94
C THR A 96 -1.44 5.33 20.86
N PRO A 97 -1.58 4.04 20.50
CA PRO A 97 -1.13 2.94 21.37
C PRO A 97 0.38 2.63 21.28
N CYS A 98 1.14 3.33 20.43
CA CYS A 98 2.56 3.04 20.21
C CYS A 98 3.45 3.68 21.28
N PRO A 99 4.21 2.92 22.08
CA PRO A 99 5.02 3.47 23.18
C PRO A 99 6.25 4.27 22.71
N VAL A 100 6.57 4.19 21.42
CA VAL A 100 7.72 4.86 20.79
C VAL A 100 7.28 5.83 19.69
N ASN A 101 6.00 6.22 19.67
CA ASN A 101 5.45 7.25 18.78
C ASN A 101 5.62 7.00 17.26
N ILE A 102 5.65 5.74 16.83
CA ILE A 102 5.67 5.41 15.40
C ILE A 102 4.26 5.55 14.81
N ASP A 103 4.11 6.39 13.80
CA ASP A 103 2.89 6.49 12.98
C ASP A 103 3.08 5.81 11.61
N PHE A 104 2.53 4.60 11.47
CA PHE A 104 2.60 3.89 10.20
C PHE A 104 1.80 4.56 9.05
N GLY A 105 0.88 5.48 9.36
CA GLY A 105 0.23 6.32 8.35
C GLY A 105 1.25 7.15 7.58
N ASP A 106 2.12 7.86 8.30
CA ASP A 106 3.18 8.68 7.72
C ASP A 106 4.24 7.83 7.02
N VAL A 107 4.65 6.72 7.64
CA VAL A 107 5.57 5.74 7.01
C VAL A 107 5.03 5.29 5.66
N SER A 108 3.75 4.90 5.60
CA SER A 108 3.11 4.45 4.36
C SER A 108 3.03 5.55 3.30
N MET A 109 2.81 6.81 3.70
CA MET A 109 2.86 7.95 2.77
C MET A 109 4.26 8.14 2.19
N ASN A 110 5.30 8.07 3.00
CA ASN A 110 6.69 8.17 2.54
C ASN A 110 7.05 7.00 1.61
N MET A 111 6.66 5.77 1.96
CA MET A 111 6.82 4.60 1.09
C MET A 111 6.15 4.80 -0.28
N ARG A 112 4.90 5.29 -0.31
CA ARG A 112 4.18 5.58 -1.56
C ARG A 112 4.83 6.69 -2.37
N ASN A 113 5.42 7.69 -1.71
CA ASN A 113 6.13 8.77 -2.37
C ASN A 113 7.41 8.26 -3.05
N LEU A 114 8.20 7.45 -2.33
CA LEU A 114 9.38 6.79 -2.88
C LEU A 114 9.03 5.96 -4.12
N LEU A 115 8.00 5.12 -4.05
CA LEU A 115 7.53 4.31 -5.19
C LEU A 115 7.16 5.15 -6.42
N ARG A 116 6.57 6.33 -6.21
CA ARG A 116 6.23 7.27 -7.29
C ARG A 116 7.48 7.92 -7.88
N LYS A 117 8.37 8.46 -7.04
CA LYS A 117 9.64 9.08 -7.48
C LYS A 117 10.49 8.10 -8.29
N MET A 118 10.50 6.84 -7.87
CA MET A 118 11.26 5.76 -8.50
C MET A 118 10.59 5.12 -9.72
N GLY A 119 9.34 5.48 -10.02
CA GLY A 119 8.59 4.87 -11.11
C GLY A 119 8.26 3.38 -10.90
N GLN A 120 8.33 2.89 -9.65
CA GLN A 120 8.12 1.47 -9.30
C GLN A 120 6.69 1.18 -8.84
N LYS A 121 5.76 2.13 -9.02
CA LYS A 121 4.35 1.95 -8.66
C LYS A 121 3.61 1.19 -9.76
N SER A 122 2.96 0.09 -9.42
CA SER A 122 2.15 -0.68 -10.38
C SER A 122 0.92 0.11 -10.84
N PHE A 123 0.56 -0.06 -12.12
CA PHE A 123 -0.65 0.52 -12.66
C PHE A 123 -1.91 -0.19 -12.13
N ARG A 124 -2.79 0.54 -11.46
CA ARG A 124 -4.06 0.04 -10.91
C ARG A 124 -5.23 0.84 -11.50
N PRO A 125 -6.08 0.25 -12.36
CA PRO A 125 -7.10 1.01 -13.09
C PRO A 125 -8.14 1.67 -12.17
N GLY A 126 -8.51 1.01 -11.07
CA GLY A 126 -9.41 1.59 -10.08
C GLY A 126 -8.83 2.83 -9.38
N ASN A 127 -7.54 2.80 -9.06
CA ASN A 127 -6.85 3.95 -8.48
C ASN A 127 -6.74 5.09 -9.50
N ALA A 128 -6.39 4.79 -10.75
CA ALA A 128 -6.34 5.78 -11.82
C ALA A 128 -7.69 6.47 -12.05
N ALA A 129 -8.78 5.70 -12.09
CA ALA A 129 -10.14 6.24 -12.21
C ALA A 129 -10.54 7.09 -10.99
N ALA A 130 -10.22 6.65 -9.77
CA ALA A 130 -10.48 7.40 -8.55
C ALA A 130 -9.70 8.72 -8.53
N MET A 131 -8.42 8.71 -8.88
CA MET A 131 -7.59 9.91 -8.96
C MET A 131 -8.05 10.84 -10.08
N PHE A 132 -8.52 10.32 -11.22
CA PHE A 132 -9.14 11.13 -12.27
C PHE A 132 -10.37 11.88 -11.74
N MET A 133 -11.24 11.20 -10.98
CA MET A 133 -12.40 11.84 -10.33
C MET A 133 -11.99 12.95 -9.36
N LEU A 134 -11.00 12.67 -8.51
CA LEU A 134 -10.57 13.59 -7.44
C LEU A 134 -9.81 14.81 -7.99
N ASN A 135 -9.12 14.65 -9.12
CA ASN A 135 -8.36 15.72 -9.77
C ASN A 135 -9.18 16.51 -10.81
N ALA A 136 -10.40 16.09 -11.14
CA ALA A 136 -11.26 16.81 -12.08
C ALA A 136 -11.81 18.10 -11.46
N THR A 137 -11.52 19.25 -12.08
CA THR A 137 -11.92 20.57 -11.58
C THR A 137 -13.09 21.20 -12.36
N ASN A 138 -13.33 20.78 -13.60
CA ASN A 138 -14.40 21.33 -14.43
C ASN A 138 -15.77 20.71 -14.06
N PRO A 139 -16.81 21.51 -13.77
CA PRO A 139 -18.15 21.04 -13.43
C PRO A 139 -18.75 20.00 -14.39
N GLU A 140 -18.58 20.17 -15.70
CA GLU A 140 -19.13 19.22 -16.69
C GLU A 140 -18.42 17.87 -16.62
N THR A 141 -17.10 17.89 -16.48
CA THR A 141 -16.29 16.67 -16.32
C THR A 141 -16.63 15.94 -15.04
N ILE A 142 -16.84 16.67 -13.92
CA ILE A 142 -17.26 16.09 -12.64
C ILE A 142 -18.64 15.45 -12.78
N LYS A 143 -19.59 16.12 -13.45
CA LYS A 143 -20.95 15.60 -13.64
C LYS A 143 -20.94 14.30 -14.45
N LEU A 144 -20.19 14.27 -15.56
CA LEU A 144 -20.03 13.08 -16.39
C LEU A 144 -19.34 11.96 -15.62
N ALA A 145 -18.21 12.26 -14.98
CA ALA A 145 -17.42 11.30 -14.22
C ALA A 145 -18.24 10.70 -13.05
N ARG A 146 -19.00 11.53 -12.33
CA ARG A 146 -19.91 11.07 -11.27
C ARG A 146 -21.03 10.18 -11.81
N ALA A 147 -21.66 10.58 -12.92
CA ALA A 147 -22.72 9.78 -13.54
C ALA A 147 -22.19 8.41 -13.99
N ALA A 148 -21.02 8.38 -14.63
CA ALA A 148 -20.38 7.15 -15.08
C ALA A 148 -19.93 6.27 -13.91
N MET A 149 -19.15 6.79 -12.95
CA MET A 149 -18.57 5.98 -11.87
C MET A 149 -19.58 5.63 -10.78
N VAL A 150 -20.30 6.62 -10.25
CA VAL A 150 -21.22 6.42 -9.12
C VAL A 150 -22.60 6.00 -9.62
N GLY A 151 -23.10 6.67 -10.66
CA GLY A 151 -24.44 6.43 -11.18
C GLY A 151 -24.59 5.08 -11.87
N VAL A 152 -23.60 4.68 -12.66
CA VAL A 152 -23.61 3.42 -13.42
C VAL A 152 -22.63 2.40 -12.83
N GLY A 153 -21.35 2.74 -12.71
CA GLY A 153 -20.27 1.80 -12.33
C GLY A 153 -20.51 1.10 -11.00
N MET A 154 -20.73 1.85 -9.92
CA MET A 154 -20.99 1.27 -8.59
C MET A 154 -22.28 0.44 -8.57
N LYS A 155 -23.32 0.83 -9.32
CA LYS A 155 -24.56 0.05 -9.41
C LYS A 155 -24.35 -1.26 -10.16
N ALA A 156 -23.65 -1.22 -11.29
CA ALA A 156 -23.27 -2.39 -12.06
C ALA A 156 -22.42 -3.34 -11.22
N GLN A 157 -21.42 -2.82 -10.49
CA GLN A 157 -20.59 -3.63 -9.58
C GLN A 157 -21.43 -4.32 -8.50
N ARG A 158 -22.38 -3.61 -7.88
CA ARG A 158 -23.29 -4.21 -6.87
C ARG A 158 -24.20 -5.27 -7.48
N PHE A 159 -24.73 -5.02 -8.67
CA PHE A 159 -25.58 -5.98 -9.39
C PHE A 159 -24.81 -7.27 -9.69
N VAL A 160 -23.61 -7.15 -10.27
CA VAL A 160 -22.73 -8.29 -10.55
C VAL A 160 -22.35 -9.03 -9.27
N ALA A 161 -22.00 -8.31 -8.20
CA ALA A 161 -21.71 -8.91 -6.90
C ALA A 161 -22.92 -9.68 -6.33
N GLY A 162 -24.14 -9.19 -6.56
CA GLY A 162 -25.38 -9.88 -6.21
C GLY A 162 -25.58 -11.17 -7.02
N LEU A 163 -25.36 -11.12 -8.33
CA LEU A 163 -25.45 -12.28 -9.23
C LEU A 163 -24.43 -13.38 -8.86
N LEU A 164 -23.20 -12.98 -8.55
CA LEU A 164 -22.10 -13.91 -8.23
C LEU A 164 -22.07 -14.34 -6.75
N LYS A 165 -22.99 -13.85 -5.91
CA LYS A 165 -23.00 -14.10 -4.46
C LYS A 165 -23.04 -15.59 -4.11
N GLY A 166 -23.78 -16.39 -4.88
CA GLY A 166 -23.90 -17.84 -4.66
C GLY A 166 -22.57 -18.57 -4.82
N VAL A 167 -21.84 -18.25 -5.89
CA VAL A 167 -20.51 -18.83 -6.19
C VAL A 167 -19.46 -18.29 -5.21
N ALA A 168 -19.51 -17.00 -4.89
CA ALA A 168 -18.58 -16.35 -3.96
C ALA A 168 -18.72 -16.87 -2.51
N ARG A 169 -19.84 -17.47 -2.14
CA ARG A 169 -20.09 -17.95 -0.75
C ARG A 169 -19.05 -18.97 -0.29
N LYS A 170 -18.61 -19.85 -1.21
CA LYS A 170 -17.55 -20.85 -0.96
C LYS A 170 -16.18 -20.21 -0.71
N GLN A 171 -15.89 -19.07 -1.32
CA GLN A 171 -14.67 -18.30 -1.07
C GLN A 171 -14.75 -17.55 0.28
N THR A 172 -15.91 -17.01 0.63
CA THR A 172 -16.08 -16.27 1.89
C THR A 172 -16.14 -17.15 3.15
N SER A 173 -16.44 -18.45 3.03
CA SER A 173 -16.46 -19.37 4.18
C SER A 173 -15.07 -19.70 4.72
N ALA A 174 -14.06 -19.66 3.86
CA ALA A 174 -12.66 -19.82 4.22
C ALA A 174 -11.85 -18.83 3.36
N PRO A 175 -11.83 -17.53 3.73
CA PRO A 175 -11.17 -16.53 2.91
C PRO A 175 -9.69 -16.90 2.76
N PRO A 176 -9.09 -16.80 1.56
CA PRO A 176 -7.65 -16.98 1.43
C PRO A 176 -6.90 -15.86 2.15
N ALA A 177 -5.60 -16.04 2.34
CA ALA A 177 -4.74 -14.94 2.80
C ALA A 177 -4.87 -13.76 1.83
N SER A 178 -5.07 -12.55 2.37
CA SER A 178 -5.26 -11.33 1.57
C SER A 178 -3.93 -10.78 1.01
N VAL A 179 -3.06 -11.64 0.49
CA VAL A 179 -1.70 -11.27 0.04
C VAL A 179 -1.63 -11.23 -1.49
N GLY A 180 -1.09 -10.14 -2.04
CA GLY A 180 -0.91 -9.98 -3.48
C GLY A 180 -2.20 -9.96 -4.30
N ALA A 181 -2.07 -10.12 -5.62
CA ALA A 181 -3.21 -10.18 -6.53
C ALA A 181 -3.96 -11.51 -6.36
N ALA A 182 -5.29 -11.44 -6.28
CA ALA A 182 -6.12 -12.63 -6.22
C ALA A 182 -5.93 -13.47 -7.50
N PRO A 183 -5.67 -14.79 -7.39
CA PRO A 183 -5.52 -15.64 -8.56
C PRO A 183 -6.87 -15.74 -9.27
N ILE A 184 -6.88 -15.51 -10.58
CA ILE A 184 -8.03 -15.83 -11.44
C ILE A 184 -7.95 -17.34 -11.70
N LYS A 185 -8.72 -18.12 -10.93
CA LYS A 185 -8.92 -19.56 -11.16
C LYS A 185 -10.37 -19.82 -11.52
#